data_AF-A0A9D6DEC3-F1
#
_entry.id   AF-A0A9D6DEC3-F1
#
_cell.length_a   1.000
_cell.length_b   1.000
_cell.length_c   1.000
_cell.angle_alpha   90.00
_cell.angle_beta   90.00
_cell.angle_gamma   90.00
#
_symmetry.space_group_name_H-M   'P 1'
#
loop_
_entity.id
_entity.type
_entity.pdbx_description
1 polymer ?
#
loop_
_entity_poly.entity_id
_entity_poly.type
_entity_poly.pdbx_seq_one_letter_code
_entity_poly.pdbx_strand_id
1 'polypeptide(L)'
;MKQTIEIRAEHSGHSHEQGGRACMSRRQFLLSAGALTAVVTVGGIPGMAFAKAIKADYPRSKVGSLAALAKGEPVEFAYPYPDVANILVKLGKPAGGGVGADKDVVAFNQQCTHMGGPLQGSYKDAYQVLGPCPMHLTTFDLTKHGMVVAGHGTESLPQILLEVE
;
A
#
# COMPACT_ATOMS: atom_id res chain seq x y z
N MET A 1 39.23 20.62 9.75
CA MET A 1 38.71 20.05 11.01
C MET A 1 37.35 19.43 10.73
N LYS A 2 37.21 18.11 10.89
CA LYS A 2 35.89 17.46 10.90
C LYS A 2 35.49 17.29 12.37
N GLN A 3 34.37 17.89 12.76
CA GLN A 3 33.74 17.63 14.05
C GLN A 3 32.53 16.72 13.83
N THR A 4 32.42 15.69 14.66
CA THR A 4 31.27 14.78 14.70
C THR A 4 30.74 14.77 16.12
N ILE A 5 29.42 14.79 16.27
CA ILE A 5 28.70 14.81 17.55
C ILE A 5 28.12 13.41 17.77
N GLU A 6 28.41 12.80 18.92
CA GLU A 6 27.83 11.53 19.33
C GLU A 6 27.00 11.67 20.62
N ILE A 7 25.99 10.81 20.76
CA ILE A 7 25.07 10.79 21.90
C ILE A 7 25.65 9.90 23.00
N ARG A 8 25.85 10.48 24.20
CA ARG A 8 26.34 9.76 25.38
C ARG A 8 25.23 8.92 26.00
N ALA A 9 25.33 7.60 25.85
CA ALA A 9 24.40 6.64 26.43
C ALA A 9 24.98 6.05 27.71
N GLU A 10 24.88 6.73 28.85
CA GLU A 10 25.06 6.04 30.14
C GLU A 10 24.50 6.87 31.31
N HIS A 11 23.58 6.25 32.05
CA HIS A 11 23.01 6.76 33.29
C HIS A 11 23.72 6.04 34.45
N SER A 12 24.47 6.79 35.26
CA SER A 12 25.31 6.28 36.33
C SER A 12 24.51 5.46 37.36
N GLY A 13 24.90 4.20 37.57
CA GLY A 13 24.31 3.33 38.59
C GLY A 13 24.81 3.66 39.99
N HIS A 14 23.91 3.81 40.94
CA HIS A 14 24.23 3.87 42.37
C HIS A 14 24.04 2.49 43.01
N SER A 15 25.08 2.00 43.69
CA SER A 15 25.11 0.75 44.43
C SER A 15 24.58 0.95 45.86
N HIS A 16 23.64 0.14 46.31
CA HIS A 16 23.34 -0.03 47.73
C HIS A 16 23.28 -1.51 48.11
N GLU A 17 24.04 -1.83 49.17
CA GLU A 17 24.28 -3.15 49.74
C GLU A 17 23.05 -3.74 50.46
N GLN A 18 23.07 -5.07 50.60
CA GLN A 18 21.93 -5.94 50.84
C GLN A 18 21.49 -6.03 52.31
N GLY A 19 20.18 -6.07 52.53
CA GLY A 19 19.56 -6.44 53.81
C GLY A 19 18.13 -6.95 53.61
N GLY A 20 17.97 -8.26 53.41
CA GLY A 20 16.82 -9.06 53.85
C GLY A 20 15.40 -8.69 53.40
N ARG A 21 15.20 -7.80 52.44
CA ARG A 21 13.89 -7.55 51.82
C ARG A 21 14.01 -7.87 50.34
N ALA A 22 12.98 -8.50 49.78
CA ALA A 22 12.82 -8.59 48.33
C ALA A 22 12.60 -7.16 47.78
N CYS A 23 13.68 -6.39 47.70
CA CYS A 23 13.70 -5.03 47.20
C CYS A 23 13.61 -5.11 45.68
N MET A 24 12.41 -5.41 45.20
CA MET A 24 12.11 -5.22 43.79
C MET A 24 12.09 -3.70 43.54
N SER A 25 12.96 -3.21 42.67
CA SER A 25 12.95 -1.80 42.29
C SER A 25 11.61 -1.45 41.64
N ARG A 26 11.15 -0.19 41.75
CA ARG A 26 9.91 0.25 41.09
C ARG A 26 9.91 -0.10 39.59
N ARG A 27 11.05 0.04 38.93
CA ARG A 27 11.23 -0.34 37.52
C ARG A 27 11.04 -1.84 37.31
N GLN A 28 11.66 -2.67 38.17
CA GLN A 28 11.52 -4.11 38.10
C GLN A 28 10.06 -4.55 38.34
N PHE A 29 9.37 -3.94 39.32
CA PHE A 29 7.95 -4.20 39.60
C PHE A 29 7.07 -3.86 38.41
N LEU A 30 7.25 -2.66 37.83
CA LEU A 30 6.47 -2.22 36.66
C LEU A 30 6.74 -3.09 35.42
N LEU A 31 7.98 -3.50 35.20
CA LEU A 31 8.33 -4.40 34.11
C LEU A 31 7.74 -5.81 34.32
N SER A 32 7.81 -6.35 35.54
CA SER A 32 7.21 -7.65 35.84
C SER A 32 5.68 -7.63 35.80
N ALA A 33 5.05 -6.56 36.28
CA ALA A 33 3.60 -6.37 36.23
C ALA A 33 3.12 -6.19 34.78
N GLY A 34 3.83 -5.41 33.97
CA GLY A 34 3.53 -5.25 32.54
C GLY A 34 3.74 -6.52 31.71
N ALA A 35 4.75 -7.33 32.05
CA ALA A 35 4.98 -8.62 31.40
C ALA A 35 3.83 -9.62 31.68
N LEU A 36 3.29 -9.62 32.90
CA LEU A 36 2.17 -10.50 33.26
C LEU A 36 0.85 -10.08 32.60
N THR A 37 0.58 -8.78 32.46
CA THR A 37 -0.66 -8.32 31.81
C THR A 37 -0.66 -8.55 30.30
N ALA A 38 0.48 -8.42 29.61
CA ALA A 38 0.58 -8.68 28.17
C ALA A 38 0.30 -10.16 27.79
N VAL A 39 0.68 -11.12 28.64
CA VAL A 39 0.42 -12.54 28.38
C VAL A 39 -1.06 -12.88 28.51
N VAL A 40 -1.78 -12.27 29.47
CA VAL A 40 -3.21 -12.51 29.69
C VAL A 40 -4.08 -11.85 28.63
N THR A 41 -3.71 -10.68 28.11
CA THR A 41 -4.50 -9.98 27.08
C THR A 41 -4.33 -10.58 25.69
N VAL A 42 -3.16 -11.13 25.35
CA VAL A 42 -2.93 -11.76 24.03
C VAL A 42 -3.42 -13.21 23.99
N GLY A 43 -3.32 -13.96 25.09
CA GLY A 43 -3.73 -15.37 25.14
C GLY A 43 -5.15 -15.64 25.63
N GLY A 44 -5.82 -14.66 26.25
CA GLY A 44 -7.07 -14.86 27.00
C GLY A 44 -8.35 -14.42 26.30
N ILE A 45 -8.29 -13.87 25.08
CA ILE A 45 -9.50 -13.54 24.31
C ILE A 45 -9.87 -14.78 23.48
N PRO A 46 -10.91 -15.56 23.87
CA PRO A 46 -11.41 -16.63 23.03
C PRO A 46 -11.83 -16.05 21.66
N GLY A 47 -11.14 -16.48 20.60
CA GLY A 47 -11.33 -15.99 19.23
C GLY A 47 -10.17 -15.16 18.64
N MET A 48 -9.13 -14.81 19.41
CA MET A 48 -7.93 -14.14 18.85
C MET A 48 -6.80 -15.09 18.45
N ALA A 49 -6.80 -16.34 18.94
CA ALA A 49 -6.01 -17.39 18.30
C ALA A 49 -6.67 -17.70 16.96
N PHE A 50 -5.89 -17.74 15.88
CA PHE A 50 -6.34 -17.86 14.46
C PHE A 50 -6.70 -16.56 13.74
N ALA A 51 -6.02 -15.44 14.00
CA ALA A 51 -5.69 -14.55 12.88
C ALA A 51 -4.68 -15.30 11.97
N LYS A 52 -5.15 -16.29 11.19
CA LYS A 52 -4.38 -16.74 10.03
C LYS A 52 -4.14 -15.48 9.21
N ALA A 53 -2.89 -15.16 8.91
CA ALA A 53 -2.59 -14.17 7.89
C ALA A 53 -3.20 -14.72 6.59
N ILE A 54 -4.42 -14.29 6.27
CA ILE A 54 -5.07 -14.61 5.01
C ILE A 54 -4.34 -13.76 3.99
N LYS A 55 -3.33 -14.35 3.36
CA LYS A 55 -2.72 -13.77 2.18
C LYS A 55 -3.75 -13.91 1.06
N ALA A 56 -4.16 -12.80 0.47
CA ALA A 56 -4.92 -12.85 -0.76
C ALA A 56 -3.99 -13.41 -1.85
N ASP A 57 -4.34 -14.58 -2.39
CA ASP A 57 -3.68 -15.14 -3.57
C ASP A 57 -4.39 -14.61 -4.82
N TYR A 58 -3.60 -14.04 -5.73
CA TYR A 58 -4.08 -13.57 -7.01
C TYR A 58 -3.45 -14.38 -8.14
N PRO A 59 -4.23 -14.85 -9.13
CA PRO A 59 -3.70 -15.67 -10.21
C PRO A 59 -2.78 -14.85 -11.12
N ARG A 60 -1.68 -15.44 -11.62
CA ARG A 60 -0.93 -14.82 -12.72
C ARG A 60 -1.76 -14.93 -14.00
N SER A 61 -1.94 -13.82 -14.71
CA SER A 61 -2.66 -13.79 -15.97
C SER A 61 -1.93 -12.91 -16.99
N LYS A 62 -1.86 -13.37 -18.24
CA LYS A 62 -1.26 -12.60 -19.33
C LYS A 62 -2.26 -11.55 -19.81
N VAL A 63 -1.93 -10.27 -19.62
CA VAL A 63 -2.80 -9.13 -19.97
C VAL A 63 -2.38 -8.39 -21.24
N GLY A 64 -1.20 -8.71 -21.80
CA GLY A 64 -0.71 -8.05 -23.02
C GLY A 64 0.72 -8.45 -23.39
N SER A 65 1.30 -7.72 -24.36
CA SER A 65 2.72 -7.81 -24.71
C SER A 65 3.26 -6.41 -24.98
N LEU A 66 4.48 -6.11 -24.53
CA LEU A 66 5.06 -4.77 -24.66
C LEU A 66 5.17 -4.30 -26.11
N ALA A 67 5.49 -5.21 -27.04
CA ALA A 67 5.63 -4.90 -28.46
C ALA A 67 4.29 -4.53 -29.14
N ALA A 68 3.16 -4.96 -28.58
CA ALA A 68 1.84 -4.68 -29.13
C ALA A 68 1.20 -3.39 -28.54
N LEU A 69 1.81 -2.78 -27.52
CA LEU A 69 1.27 -1.57 -26.88
C LEU A 69 1.64 -0.31 -27.67
N ALA A 70 0.63 0.35 -28.21
CA ALA A 70 0.75 1.70 -28.74
C ALA A 70 0.63 2.74 -27.61
N LYS A 71 1.38 3.84 -27.74
CA LYS A 71 1.35 4.93 -26.75
C LYS A 71 -0.03 5.59 -26.74
N GLY A 72 -0.62 5.71 -25.56
CA GLY A 72 -1.91 6.38 -25.36
C GLY A 72 -3.13 5.55 -25.81
N GLU A 73 -2.93 4.31 -26.26
CA GLU A 73 -4.03 3.42 -26.64
C GLU A 73 -4.28 2.41 -25.50
N PRO A 74 -5.41 2.52 -24.78
CA PRO A 74 -5.70 1.60 -23.69
C PRO A 74 -6.11 0.22 -24.21
N VAL A 75 -5.63 -0.82 -23.54
CA VAL A 75 -6.07 -2.21 -23.71
C VAL A 75 -6.94 -2.59 -22.51
N GLU A 76 -8.15 -3.04 -22.81
CA GLU A 76 -9.14 -3.48 -21.83
C GLU A 76 -8.90 -4.94 -21.43
N PHE A 77 -8.97 -5.26 -20.13
CA PHE A 77 -8.87 -6.63 -19.65
C PHE A 77 -9.61 -6.86 -18.32
N ALA A 78 -9.92 -8.13 -18.03
CA ALA A 78 -10.57 -8.54 -16.78
C ALA A 78 -9.57 -9.18 -15.81
N TYR A 79 -9.60 -8.76 -14.55
CA TYR A 79 -8.73 -9.27 -13.49
C TYR A 79 -9.18 -8.78 -12.09
N PRO A 80 -9.10 -9.60 -11.03
CA PRO A 80 -8.76 -11.03 -11.04
C PRO A 80 -9.95 -11.92 -11.44
N TYR A 81 -11.15 -11.34 -11.55
CA TYR A 81 -12.38 -12.01 -11.95
C TYR A 81 -12.88 -11.50 -13.31
N PRO A 82 -13.70 -12.29 -14.05
CA PRO A 82 -14.18 -11.92 -15.39
C PRO A 82 -15.01 -10.64 -15.46
N ASP A 83 -15.62 -10.23 -14.35
CA ASP A 83 -16.51 -9.07 -14.22
C ASP A 83 -15.81 -7.80 -13.72
N VAL A 84 -14.51 -7.88 -13.40
CA VAL A 84 -13.72 -6.75 -12.93
C VAL A 84 -12.94 -6.14 -14.09
N ALA A 85 -13.40 -5.01 -14.60
CA ALA A 85 -12.79 -4.31 -15.73
C ALA A 85 -11.57 -3.46 -15.33
N ASN A 86 -10.50 -3.56 -16.10
CA ASN A 86 -9.23 -2.86 -15.91
C ASN A 86 -8.68 -2.36 -17.25
N ILE A 87 -7.90 -1.27 -17.24
CA ILE A 87 -7.13 -0.79 -18.39
C ILE A 87 -5.64 -1.11 -18.22
N LEU A 88 -4.96 -1.40 -19.32
CA LEU A 88 -3.50 -1.41 -19.48
C LEU A 88 -3.12 -0.31 -20.48
N VAL A 89 -2.18 0.57 -20.12
CA VAL A 89 -1.84 1.74 -20.95
C VAL A 89 -0.34 1.97 -20.97
N LYS A 90 0.20 2.23 -22.17
CA LYS A 90 1.54 2.79 -22.35
C LYS A 90 1.47 4.32 -22.38
N LEU A 91 1.91 4.97 -21.32
CA LEU A 91 1.76 6.41 -21.11
C LEU A 91 2.77 7.25 -21.91
N GLY A 92 3.92 6.66 -22.32
CA GLY A 92 5.00 7.37 -22.99
C GLY A 92 5.86 8.25 -22.09
N LYS A 93 5.70 8.14 -20.76
CA LYS A 93 6.57 8.75 -19.75
C LYS A 93 6.60 7.90 -18.47
N PRO A 94 7.68 7.96 -17.69
CA PRO A 94 7.79 7.21 -16.45
C PRO A 94 6.62 7.47 -15.50
N ALA A 95 6.09 6.41 -14.90
CA ALA A 95 4.97 6.45 -13.98
C ALA A 95 5.21 5.61 -12.73
N GLY A 96 4.53 5.97 -11.66
CA GLY A 96 4.50 5.17 -10.43
C GLY A 96 3.97 3.76 -10.73
N GLY A 97 4.74 2.73 -10.39
CA GLY A 97 4.38 1.33 -10.67
C GLY A 97 4.47 0.94 -12.15
N GLY A 98 5.04 1.79 -13.02
CA GLY A 98 5.20 1.50 -14.43
C GLY A 98 6.26 0.42 -14.70
N VAL A 99 5.96 -0.50 -15.62
CA VAL A 99 6.86 -1.57 -16.06
C VAL A 99 7.41 -1.32 -17.46
N GLY A 100 8.33 -2.18 -17.91
CA GLY A 100 9.08 -2.01 -19.16
C GLY A 100 10.33 -1.14 -18.99
N ALA A 101 11.14 -1.04 -20.04
CA ALA A 101 12.40 -0.29 -20.01
C ALA A 101 12.20 1.20 -19.66
N ASP A 102 11.14 1.80 -20.20
CA ASP A 102 10.80 3.21 -20.01
C ASP A 102 9.96 3.47 -18.74
N LYS A 103 9.56 2.41 -18.03
CA LYS A 103 8.70 2.46 -16.83
C LYS A 103 7.38 3.21 -17.07
N ASP A 104 6.81 3.06 -18.26
CA ASP A 104 5.68 3.84 -18.74
C ASP A 104 4.41 3.00 -18.99
N VAL A 105 4.48 1.69 -18.76
CA VAL A 105 3.33 0.78 -18.89
C VAL A 105 2.69 0.56 -17.54
N VAL A 106 1.43 0.97 -17.39
CA VAL A 106 0.66 0.88 -16.14
C VAL A 106 -0.66 0.19 -16.37
N ALA A 107 -1.24 -0.41 -15.33
CA ALA A 107 -2.61 -0.92 -15.37
C ALA A 107 -3.40 -0.50 -14.14
N PHE A 108 -4.69 -0.20 -14.34
CA PHE A 108 -5.58 0.30 -13.30
C PHE A 108 -6.97 -0.30 -13.42
N ASN A 109 -7.61 -0.49 -12.28
CA ASN A 109 -9.02 -0.83 -12.21
C ASN A 109 -9.90 0.31 -12.73
N GLN A 110 -11.03 -0.01 -13.34
CA GLN A 110 -11.94 1.00 -13.91
C GLN A 110 -13.22 1.23 -13.10
N GLN A 111 -13.20 0.83 -11.83
CA GLN A 111 -14.26 1.11 -10.87
C GLN A 111 -13.83 2.30 -10.02
N CYS A 112 -14.61 3.38 -10.08
CA CYS A 112 -14.30 4.59 -9.31
C CYS A 112 -14.36 4.31 -7.80
N THR A 113 -13.33 4.73 -7.08
CA THR A 113 -13.17 4.53 -5.62
C THR A 113 -14.16 5.30 -4.76
N HIS A 114 -15.00 6.16 -5.35
CA HIS A 114 -16.08 6.83 -4.62
C HIS A 114 -17.22 5.86 -4.28
N MET A 115 -18.04 5.53 -5.27
CA MET A 115 -19.23 4.67 -5.11
C MET A 115 -19.35 3.66 -6.25
N GLY A 116 -18.23 3.29 -6.87
CA GLY A 116 -18.22 2.31 -7.96
C GLY A 116 -18.82 2.81 -9.27
N GLY A 117 -18.64 4.09 -9.60
CA GLY A 117 -19.00 4.57 -10.94
C GLY A 117 -18.08 3.99 -12.03
N PRO A 118 -18.60 3.73 -13.24
CA PRO A 118 -17.81 3.20 -14.35
C PRO A 118 -16.81 4.24 -14.87
N LEU A 119 -15.60 3.81 -15.22
CA LEU A 119 -14.56 4.64 -15.85
C LEU A 119 -14.23 4.21 -17.28
N GLN A 120 -14.90 3.18 -17.82
CA GLN A 120 -14.69 2.69 -19.19
C GLN A 120 -14.78 3.82 -20.22
N GLY A 121 -13.82 3.86 -21.14
CA GLY A 121 -13.77 4.85 -22.21
C GLY A 121 -13.48 6.30 -21.77
N SER A 122 -13.17 6.54 -20.49
CA SER A 122 -12.89 7.88 -19.97
C SER A 122 -11.42 8.28 -20.00
N TYR A 123 -10.50 7.42 -20.48
CA TYR A 123 -9.06 7.73 -20.52
C TYR A 123 -8.75 8.91 -21.44
N LYS A 124 -7.86 9.80 -21.01
CA LYS A 124 -7.40 10.97 -21.77
C LYS A 124 -5.88 11.00 -21.85
N ASP A 125 -5.31 10.57 -22.98
CA ASP A 125 -3.85 10.56 -23.22
C ASP A 125 -3.20 11.94 -23.04
N ALA A 126 -3.86 13.01 -23.49
CA ALA A 126 -3.32 14.36 -23.38
C ALA A 126 -2.94 14.76 -21.94
N TYR A 127 -3.65 14.22 -20.95
CA TYR A 127 -3.43 14.51 -19.52
C TYR A 127 -2.93 13.29 -18.74
N GLN A 128 -2.92 12.10 -19.35
CA GLN A 128 -2.61 10.83 -18.69
C GLN A 128 -3.51 10.56 -17.47
N VAL A 129 -4.80 10.89 -17.61
CA VAL A 129 -5.81 10.72 -16.57
C VAL A 129 -6.88 9.73 -16.99
N LEU A 130 -7.50 9.09 -15.99
CA LEU A 130 -8.76 8.35 -16.15
C LEU A 130 -9.89 9.12 -15.48
N GLY A 131 -11.01 9.28 -16.17
CA GLY A 131 -12.11 10.15 -15.79
C GLY A 131 -12.16 11.44 -16.62
N PRO A 132 -13.03 12.40 -16.25
CA PRO A 132 -13.88 12.40 -15.07
C PRO A 132 -14.91 11.27 -15.07
N CYS A 133 -15.14 10.66 -13.91
CA CYS A 133 -16.21 9.69 -13.71
C CYS A 133 -17.57 10.35 -14.02
N PRO A 134 -18.44 9.74 -14.84
CA PRO A 134 -19.70 10.34 -15.27
C PRO A 134 -20.69 10.55 -14.12
N MET A 135 -20.49 9.89 -12.97
CA MET A 135 -21.39 9.98 -11.83
C MET A 135 -21.12 11.22 -10.97
N HIS A 136 -19.87 11.39 -10.52
CA HIS A 136 -19.51 12.42 -9.52
C HIS A 136 -18.15 13.10 -9.83
N LEU A 137 -17.72 13.03 -11.09
CA LEU A 137 -16.59 13.77 -11.67
C LEU A 137 -15.20 13.47 -11.09
N THR A 138 -15.03 12.38 -10.33
CA THR A 138 -13.71 11.96 -9.87
C THR A 138 -12.77 11.66 -11.05
N THR A 139 -11.58 12.25 -11.03
CA THR A 139 -10.53 12.08 -12.05
C THR A 139 -9.24 11.60 -11.39
N PHE A 140 -8.51 10.69 -12.02
CA PHE A 140 -7.33 10.02 -11.47
C PHE A 140 -6.10 10.20 -12.36
N ASP A 141 -4.93 10.52 -11.78
CA ASP A 141 -3.65 10.66 -12.49
C ASP A 141 -2.94 9.30 -12.59
N LEU A 142 -2.87 8.73 -13.79
CA LEU A 142 -2.28 7.42 -14.02
C LEU A 142 -0.74 7.43 -13.94
N THR A 143 -0.11 8.61 -13.97
CA THR A 143 1.34 8.75 -13.80
C THR A 143 1.75 8.68 -12.33
N LYS A 144 0.80 8.91 -11.41
CA LYS A 144 1.04 9.02 -9.95
C LYS A 144 0.19 8.02 -9.17
N HIS A 145 0.33 6.73 -9.46
CA HIS A 145 -0.36 5.66 -8.73
C HIS A 145 -1.89 5.82 -8.67
N GLY A 146 -2.51 6.42 -9.69
CA GLY A 146 -3.96 6.63 -9.73
C GLY A 146 -4.45 7.68 -8.73
N MET A 147 -3.60 8.61 -8.30
CA MET A 147 -3.95 9.67 -7.35
C MET A 147 -5.15 10.48 -7.83
N VAL A 148 -6.06 10.78 -6.90
CA VAL A 148 -7.21 11.66 -7.17
C VAL A 148 -6.73 13.06 -7.53
N VAL A 149 -7.06 13.51 -8.74
CA VAL A 149 -6.79 14.87 -9.23
C VAL A 149 -7.86 15.82 -8.70
N ALA A 150 -9.13 15.41 -8.83
CA ALA A 150 -10.31 16.16 -8.39
C ALA A 150 -11.50 15.20 -8.21
N GLY A 151 -12.48 15.60 -7.41
CA GLY A 151 -13.74 14.88 -7.18
C GLY A 151 -13.85 14.27 -5.79
N HIS A 152 -14.70 13.25 -5.64
CA HIS A 152 -15.15 12.71 -4.34
C HIS A 152 -14.51 11.35 -3.98
N GLY A 153 -13.67 10.78 -4.84
CA GLY A 153 -12.91 9.57 -4.48
C GLY A 153 -11.98 9.88 -3.30
N THR A 154 -12.05 9.07 -2.24
CA THR A 154 -11.22 9.24 -1.04
C THR A 154 -9.93 8.44 -1.08
N GLU A 155 -9.78 7.59 -2.09
CA GLU A 155 -8.61 6.74 -2.32
C GLU A 155 -8.18 6.79 -3.78
N SER A 156 -6.88 6.58 -4.01
CA SER A 156 -6.33 6.42 -5.36
C SER A 156 -6.97 5.25 -6.08
N LEU A 157 -7.04 5.34 -7.41
CA LEU A 157 -7.54 4.26 -8.25
C LEU A 157 -6.67 2.99 -8.07
N PRO A 158 -7.27 1.81 -7.82
CA PRO A 158 -6.50 0.60 -7.59
C PRO A 158 -5.59 0.28 -8.77
N GLN A 159 -4.29 0.23 -8.52
CA GLN A 159 -3.28 -0.10 -9.52
C GLN A 159 -3.06 -1.61 -9.56
N ILE A 160 -3.07 -2.19 -10.76
CA ILE A 160 -2.77 -3.61 -10.97
C ILE A 160 -1.26 -3.79 -10.99
N LEU A 161 -0.74 -4.70 -10.18
CA LEU A 161 0.69 -5.03 -10.15
C LEU A 161 1.05 -5.79 -11.43
N LEU A 162 1.96 -5.24 -12.21
CA LEU A 162 2.45 -5.82 -13.45
C LEU A 162 3.86 -6.38 -13.28
N GLU A 163 4.17 -7.41 -14.07
CA GLU A 163 5.52 -7.95 -14.23
C GLU A 163 5.80 -8.12 -15.73
N VAL A 164 7.07 -8.04 -16.12
CA VAL A 164 7.53 -8.27 -17.49
C VAL A 164 8.50 -9.46 -17.45
N GLU A 165 8.24 -10.44 -18.31
CA GLU A 165 9.07 -11.63 -18.52
C GLU A 165 9.88 -11.52 -19.81
#